data_AF-A0A420ERN3-F1
#
_entry.id   AF-A0A420ERN3-F1
#
_cell.length_a   1.000
_cell.length_b   1.000
_cell.length_c   1.000
_cell.angle_alpha   90.00
_cell.angle_beta   90.00
_cell.angle_gamma   90.00
#
_symmetry.space_group_name_H-M   'P 1'
#
loop_
_entity.id
_entity.type
_entity.pdbx_description
1 polymer ?
#
loop_
_entity_poly.entity_id
_entity_poly.type
_entity_poly.pdbx_seq_one_letter_code
_entity_poly.pdbx_strand_id
1 'polypeptide(L)'
;MKRGRKAEPPASKAARGTLQPCRDDSKIEIIVADDPLRMPDYLTAEAELVWEEEHGRVMATGNSETDSSLFARYCSLEAMIRKAFASGEPPPAAYLTEARRMAELLGIAGRKSRVASGGVVDGGKTSNPFKRNGNRPR
;
A
#
# COMPACT_ATOMS: atom_id res chain seq x y z
N MET A 1 -12.95 -6.83 38.28
CA MET A 1 -13.55 -6.81 36.93
C MET A 1 -12.45 -6.78 35.87
N LYS A 2 -12.41 -7.73 34.94
CA LYS A 2 -11.51 -7.65 33.77
C LYS A 2 -12.23 -6.83 32.68
N ARG A 3 -11.59 -5.77 32.18
CA ARG A 3 -12.12 -4.98 31.06
C ARG A 3 -12.13 -5.83 29.77
N GLY A 4 -13.18 -5.68 28.96
CA GLY A 4 -13.29 -6.34 27.67
C GLY A 4 -12.27 -5.82 26.65
N ARG A 5 -12.16 -6.52 25.51
CA ARG A 5 -11.30 -6.13 24.38
C ARG A 5 -11.71 -4.73 23.87
N LYS A 6 -10.72 -3.88 23.59
CA LYS A 6 -10.96 -2.58 22.95
C LYS A 6 -11.66 -2.76 21.61
N ALA A 7 -12.59 -1.86 21.29
CA ALA A 7 -13.31 -1.90 20.02
C ALA A 7 -12.32 -1.71 18.85
N GLU A 8 -12.52 -2.49 17.79
CA GLU A 8 -11.77 -2.32 16.53
C GLU A 8 -12.22 -1.03 15.82
N PRO A 9 -11.33 -0.36 15.07
CA PRO A 9 -11.65 0.86 14.35
C PRO A 9 -12.74 0.67 13.28
N PRO A 10 -13.56 1.71 12.99
CA PRO A 10 -14.59 1.66 11.95
C PRO A 10 -14.05 1.23 10.58
N ALA A 11 -12.88 1.73 10.15
CA ALA A 11 -12.29 1.36 8.86
C ALA A 11 -11.98 -0.14 8.77
N SER A 12 -11.43 -0.72 9.85
CA SER A 12 -11.15 -2.16 9.93
C SER A 12 -12.42 -3.01 9.83
N LYS A 13 -13.52 -2.57 10.46
CA LYS A 13 -14.82 -3.24 10.37
C LYS A 13 -15.47 -3.07 9.00
N ALA A 14 -15.31 -1.92 8.37
CA ALA A 14 -15.80 -1.64 7.02
C ALA A 14 -15.07 -2.51 5.98
N ALA A 15 -13.74 -2.60 6.07
CA ALA A 15 -12.92 -3.47 5.23
C ALA A 15 -13.32 -4.95 5.37
N ARG A 16 -13.63 -5.40 6.61
CA ARG A 16 -14.13 -6.76 6.89
C ARG A 16 -15.61 -6.96 6.52
N GLY A 17 -16.35 -5.88 6.23
CA GLY A 17 -17.78 -5.93 5.93
C GLY A 17 -18.70 -6.15 7.14
N THR A 18 -18.18 -5.98 8.36
CA THR A 18 -18.88 -6.19 9.65
C THR A 18 -19.27 -4.88 10.33
N LEU A 19 -19.23 -3.75 9.63
CA LEU A 19 -19.64 -2.45 10.15
C LEU A 19 -21.14 -2.47 10.52
N GLN A 20 -21.48 -2.00 11.72
CA GLN A 20 -22.86 -1.86 12.18
C GLN A 20 -23.23 -0.37 12.22
N PRO A 21 -24.06 0.14 11.29
CA PRO A 21 -24.36 1.58 11.21
C PRO A 21 -24.87 2.14 12.54
N CYS A 22 -25.82 1.47 13.19
CA CYS A 22 -26.38 1.92 14.46
C CYS A 22 -25.37 2.01 15.64
N ARG A 23 -24.17 1.42 15.52
CA ARG A 23 -23.16 1.39 16.59
C ARG A 23 -21.83 2.04 16.23
N ASP A 24 -21.53 2.14 14.94
CA ASP A 24 -20.20 2.53 14.45
C ASP A 24 -20.24 3.78 13.57
N ASP A 25 -21.41 4.23 13.08
CA ASP A 25 -21.53 5.33 12.12
C ASP A 25 -21.15 6.71 12.69
N SER A 26 -21.36 6.91 14.00
CA SER A 26 -20.98 8.15 14.69
C SER A 26 -19.53 8.19 15.17
N LYS A 27 -18.72 7.16 14.87
CA LYS A 27 -17.33 7.07 15.33
C LYS A 27 -16.39 7.67 14.28
N ILE A 28 -15.64 8.68 14.70
CA ILE A 28 -14.61 9.30 13.88
C ILE A 28 -13.28 8.59 14.15
N GLU A 29 -12.63 8.14 13.08
CA GLU A 29 -11.27 7.61 13.13
C GLU A 29 -10.30 8.73 12.75
N ILE A 30 -9.39 9.07 13.65
CA ILE A 30 -8.29 9.98 13.35
C ILE A 30 -7.14 9.12 12.83
N ILE A 31 -6.89 9.23 11.53
CA ILE A 31 -5.72 8.62 10.90
C ILE A 31 -4.54 9.51 11.26
N VAL A 32 -3.67 9.03 12.15
CA VAL A 32 -2.37 9.66 12.38
C VAL A 32 -1.49 9.21 11.21
N ALA A 33 -0.97 10.16 10.44
CA ALA A 33 0.01 9.85 9.41
C ALA A 33 1.27 9.36 10.13
N ASP A 34 1.71 8.14 9.82
CA ASP A 34 3.04 7.69 10.21
C ASP A 34 4.09 8.58 9.54
N ASP A 35 5.29 8.61 10.13
CA ASP A 35 6.40 9.40 9.59
C ASP A 35 6.68 8.98 8.13
N PRO A 36 6.89 9.95 7.22
CA PRO A 36 7.10 9.65 5.81
C PRO A 36 8.41 8.89 5.59
N LEU A 37 8.53 8.26 4.43
CA LEU A 37 9.79 7.65 4.00
C LEU A 37 10.92 8.68 4.04
N ARG A 38 12.03 8.31 4.68
CA ARG A 38 13.21 9.15 4.82
C ARG A 38 14.31 8.67 3.90
N MET A 39 14.70 9.52 2.95
CA MET A 39 15.79 9.23 2.02
C MET A 39 17.12 9.06 2.78
N PRO A 40 17.81 7.92 2.66
CA PRO A 40 19.11 7.74 3.30
C PRO A 40 20.24 8.43 2.54
N ASP A 41 21.23 8.94 3.28
CA ASP A 41 22.37 9.69 2.72
C ASP A 41 23.33 8.87 1.84
N TYR A 42 23.15 7.54 1.78
CA TYR A 42 24.02 6.63 1.03
C TYR A 42 23.54 6.35 -0.39
N LEU A 43 22.41 6.91 -0.82
CA LEU A 43 21.91 6.73 -2.18
C LEU A 43 22.86 7.40 -3.19
N THR A 44 23.03 6.77 -4.35
CA THR A 44 23.72 7.41 -5.48
C THR A 44 22.77 8.40 -6.15
N ALA A 45 23.30 9.38 -6.87
CA ALA A 45 22.49 10.37 -7.58
C ALA A 45 21.44 9.74 -8.51
N GLU A 46 21.78 8.64 -9.20
CA GLU A 46 20.82 7.93 -10.05
C GLU A 46 19.71 7.25 -9.26
N ALA A 47 20.02 6.77 -8.05
CA ALA A 47 19.04 6.15 -7.16
C ALA A 47 18.15 7.20 -6.47
N GLU A 48 18.67 8.40 -6.19
CA GLU A 48 17.88 9.55 -5.73
C GLU A 48 16.82 9.94 -6.76
N LEU A 49 17.16 9.95 -8.05
CA LEU A 49 16.17 10.21 -9.11
C LEU A 49 15.04 9.18 -9.11
N VAL A 50 15.37 7.88 -8.95
CA VAL A 50 14.34 6.85 -8.82
C VAL A 50 13.50 7.05 -7.56
N TRP A 51 14.14 7.44 -6.45
CA TRP A 51 13.44 7.75 -5.21
C TRP A 51 12.40 8.84 -5.45
N GLU A 52 12.79 9.98 -6.02
CA GLU A 52 11.89 11.10 -6.31
C GLU A 52 10.72 10.70 -7.22
N GLU A 53 10.98 9.91 -8.27
CA GLU A 53 9.96 9.44 -9.21
C GLU A 53 8.94 8.45 -8.61
N GLU A 54 9.37 7.59 -7.69
CA GLU A 54 8.56 6.50 -7.15
C GLU A 54 7.96 6.84 -5.78
N HIS A 55 8.53 7.82 -5.05
CA HIS A 55 8.18 8.15 -3.67
C HIS A 55 6.68 8.40 -3.50
N GLY A 56 6.06 9.16 -4.41
CA GLY A 56 4.61 9.42 -4.35
C GLY A 56 3.75 8.15 -4.47
N ARG A 57 4.15 7.20 -5.32
CA ARG A 57 3.44 5.92 -5.50
C ARG A 57 3.60 5.02 -4.28
N VAL A 58 4.80 4.98 -3.70
CA VAL A 58 5.08 4.19 -2.50
C VAL A 58 4.34 4.77 -1.29
N MET A 59 4.33 6.09 -1.11
CA MET A 59 3.56 6.75 -0.04
C MET A 59 2.04 6.49 -0.17
N ALA A 60 1.51 6.51 -1.40
CA ALA A 60 0.09 6.24 -1.64
C ALA A 60 -0.37 4.82 -1.22
N THR A 61 0.57 3.89 -1.07
CA THR A 61 0.28 2.51 -0.62
C THR A 61 0.35 2.35 0.90
N GLY A 62 0.67 3.41 1.63
CA GLY A 62 0.71 3.43 3.10
C GLY A 62 2.03 2.95 3.72
N ASN A 63 3.13 2.98 2.96
CA ASN A 63 4.46 2.77 3.54
C ASN A 63 4.85 3.97 4.42
N SER A 64 5.70 3.72 5.40
CA SER A 64 6.16 4.72 6.38
C SER A 64 7.69 4.69 6.51
N GLU A 65 8.25 5.49 7.42
CA GLU A 65 9.69 5.54 7.71
C GLU A 65 10.31 4.14 7.88
N THR A 66 9.58 3.16 8.46
CA THR A 66 10.07 1.79 8.66
C THR A 66 10.45 1.08 7.36
N ASP A 67 9.86 1.49 6.24
CA ASP A 67 10.08 0.90 4.92
C ASP A 67 11.20 1.62 4.14
N SER A 68 11.78 2.70 4.69
CA SER A 68 12.78 3.54 4.00
C SER A 68 13.99 2.75 3.51
N SER A 69 14.45 1.77 4.30
CA SER A 69 15.58 0.91 3.92
C SER A 69 15.24 -0.04 2.77
N LEU A 70 14.00 -0.55 2.73
CA LEU A 70 13.55 -1.40 1.63
C LEU A 70 13.39 -0.56 0.35
N PHE A 71 12.80 0.62 0.47
CA PHE A 71 12.62 1.53 -0.67
C PHE A 71 13.97 2.03 -1.22
N ALA A 72 14.95 2.33 -0.36
CA ALA A 72 16.30 2.72 -0.80
C ALA A 72 16.97 1.61 -1.62
N ARG A 73 16.89 0.34 -1.16
CA ARG A 73 17.43 -0.82 -1.89
C ARG A 73 16.75 -1.02 -3.24
N TYR A 74 15.44 -0.84 -3.29
CA TYR A 74 14.69 -0.86 -4.54
C TYR A 74 15.19 0.22 -5.50
N CYS A 75 15.32 1.47 -5.04
CA CYS A 75 15.81 2.58 -5.87
C CYS A 75 17.22 2.34 -6.41
N SER A 76 18.13 1.83 -5.57
CA SER A 76 19.48 1.46 -6.00
C SER A 76 19.49 0.36 -7.07
N LEU A 77 18.67 -0.68 -6.90
CA LEU A 77 18.59 -1.77 -7.88
C LEU A 77 17.97 -1.31 -9.20
N GLU A 78 16.91 -0.51 -9.12
CA GLU A 78 16.22 0.05 -10.29
C GLU A 78 17.13 1.01 -11.07
N ALA A 79 17.94 1.83 -10.39
CA ALA A 79 18.94 2.67 -11.04
C ALA A 79 19.97 1.86 -11.84
N MET A 80 20.44 0.73 -11.29
CA MET A 80 21.34 -0.18 -12.02
C MET A 80 20.66 -0.83 -13.23
N ILE A 81 19.39 -1.22 -13.11
CA ILE A 81 18.58 -1.77 -14.20
C ILE A 81 18.42 -0.75 -15.33
N ARG A 82 18.03 0.49 -15.00
CA ARG A 82 17.86 1.58 -15.96
C ARG A 82 19.18 1.91 -16.65
N LYS A 83 20.28 1.91 -15.93
CA LYS A 83 21.62 2.14 -16.47
C LYS A 83 22.02 1.06 -17.49
N ALA A 84 21.77 -0.22 -17.21
CA ALA A 84 22.03 -1.30 -18.16
C ALA A 84 21.21 -1.14 -19.44
N PHE A 85 19.90 -0.86 -19.32
CA PHE A 85 19.07 -0.59 -20.49
C PHE A 85 19.56 0.62 -21.29
N ALA A 86 19.96 1.70 -20.62
CA ALA A 86 20.49 2.90 -21.27
C ALA A 86 21.82 2.65 -22.00
N SER A 87 22.65 1.71 -21.52
CA SER A 87 23.87 1.29 -22.21
C SER A 87 23.62 0.29 -23.35
N GLY A 88 22.37 -0.12 -23.58
CA GLY A 88 22.01 -1.11 -24.60
C GLY A 88 22.29 -2.55 -24.20
N GLU A 89 22.66 -2.80 -22.93
CA GLU A 89 22.89 -4.14 -22.39
C GLU A 89 21.68 -4.63 -21.59
N PRO A 90 21.36 -5.93 -21.63
CA PRO A 90 20.31 -6.45 -20.78
C PRO A 90 20.76 -6.49 -19.31
N PRO A 91 19.95 -6.02 -18.35
CA PRO A 91 20.25 -6.18 -16.94
C PRO A 91 20.23 -7.66 -16.54
N PRO A 92 20.99 -8.06 -15.50
CA PRO A 92 20.94 -9.41 -14.98
C PRO A 92 19.51 -9.85 -14.61
N ALA A 93 19.11 -11.06 -15.01
CA ALA A 93 17.76 -11.58 -14.74
C ALA A 93 17.43 -11.63 -13.23
N ALA A 94 18.45 -11.85 -12.39
CA ALA A 94 18.32 -11.81 -10.93
C ALA A 94 17.89 -10.42 -10.43
N TYR A 95 18.41 -9.34 -11.04
CA TYR A 95 18.05 -7.97 -10.65
C TYR A 95 16.60 -7.67 -11.01
N LEU A 96 16.16 -8.06 -12.21
CA LEU A 96 14.76 -7.92 -12.62
C LEU A 96 13.80 -8.65 -11.67
N THR A 97 14.18 -9.86 -11.24
CA THR A 97 13.37 -10.68 -10.34
C THR A 97 13.27 -10.07 -8.94
N GLU A 98 14.40 -9.61 -8.39
CA GLU A 98 14.43 -9.02 -7.05
C GLU A 98 13.79 -7.62 -7.04
N ALA A 99 13.98 -6.82 -8.09
CA ALA A 99 13.30 -5.53 -8.24
C ALA A 99 11.79 -5.70 -8.26
N ARG A 100 11.27 -6.69 -9.00
CA ARG A 100 9.85 -7.05 -8.98
C ARG A 100 9.39 -7.46 -7.59
N ARG A 101 10.15 -8.30 -6.89
CA ARG A 101 9.81 -8.76 -5.54
C ARG A 101 9.72 -7.59 -4.56
N MET A 102 10.70 -6.69 -4.58
CA MET A 102 10.69 -5.49 -3.74
C MET A 102 9.52 -4.56 -4.09
N ALA A 103 9.23 -4.37 -5.37
CA ALA A 103 8.08 -3.58 -5.82
C ALA A 103 6.73 -4.18 -5.36
N GLU A 104 6.61 -5.52 -5.31
CA GLU A 104 5.43 -6.20 -4.78
C GLU A 104 5.30 -6.03 -3.25
N LEU A 105 6.41 -6.07 -2.52
CA LEU A 105 6.44 -5.81 -1.07
C LEU A 105 6.05 -4.37 -0.73
N LEU A 106 6.57 -3.42 -1.49
CA LEU A 106 6.24 -1.99 -1.39
C LEU A 106 4.83 -1.66 -1.90
N GLY A 107 4.11 -2.63 -2.46
CA GLY A 107 2.72 -2.44 -2.93
C GLY A 107 2.58 -1.68 -4.24
N ILE A 108 3.68 -1.31 -4.90
CA ILE A 108 3.71 -0.59 -6.19
C ILE A 108 3.66 -1.52 -7.41
N ALA A 109 3.77 -2.83 -7.21
CA ALA A 109 3.55 -3.86 -8.24
C ALA A 109 2.49 -4.91 -7.84
N GLY A 110 2.14 -5.77 -8.80
CA GLY A 110 1.28 -6.93 -8.58
C GLY A 110 -0.21 -6.61 -8.39
N ARG A 111 -0.93 -7.49 -7.66
CA ARG A 111 -2.38 -7.31 -7.42
C ARG A 111 -2.67 -6.14 -6.49
N LYS A 112 -1.79 -5.88 -5.51
CA LYS A 112 -1.97 -4.81 -4.53
C LYS A 112 -1.92 -3.43 -5.17
N SER A 113 -1.00 -3.19 -6.11
CA SER A 113 -0.92 -1.90 -6.82
C SER A 113 -2.19 -1.59 -7.61
N ARG A 114 -2.82 -2.61 -8.21
CA ARG A 114 -4.08 -2.47 -8.95
C ARG A 114 -5.30 -2.16 -8.06
N VAL A 115 -5.23 -2.48 -6.77
CA VAL A 115 -6.29 -2.15 -5.81
C VAL A 115 -6.15 -0.70 -5.33
N ALA A 116 -4.92 -0.20 -5.15
CA ALA A 116 -4.67 1.20 -4.81
C ALA A 116 -5.10 2.17 -5.93
N SER A 117 -5.03 1.74 -7.20
CA SER A 117 -5.54 2.50 -8.36
C SER A 117 -7.05 2.36 -8.62
N GLY A 118 -7.76 1.58 -7.79
CA GLY A 118 -9.15 1.20 -7.99
C GLY A 118 -10.09 1.91 -7.01
N GLY A 119 -10.28 3.21 -7.22
CA GLY A 119 -11.55 3.83 -6.86
C GLY A 119 -12.68 3.01 -7.49
N VAL A 120 -13.64 2.58 -6.67
CA VAL A 120 -14.92 1.97 -7.07
C VAL A 120 -14.78 0.67 -7.89
N VAL A 121 -14.77 -0.46 -7.19
CA VAL A 121 -15.41 -1.68 -7.70
C VAL A 121 -16.66 -1.97 -6.88
N ASP A 122 -17.63 -1.06 -6.97
CA ASP A 122 -19.05 -1.32 -6.67
C ASP A 122 -19.70 -2.18 -7.79
N GLY A 123 -18.97 -3.17 -8.30
CA GLY A 123 -19.36 -3.93 -9.48
C GLY A 123 -19.30 -5.45 -9.33
N GLY A 124 -19.08 -5.98 -8.13
CA GLY A 124 -18.85 -7.43 -7.99
C GLY A 124 -19.02 -8.04 -6.61
N LYS A 125 -19.68 -7.37 -5.67
CA LYS A 125 -20.21 -8.08 -4.51
C LYS A 125 -21.62 -8.52 -4.86
N THR A 126 -21.78 -9.77 -5.29
CA THR A 126 -23.05 -10.46 -5.10
C THR A 126 -23.34 -10.39 -3.60
N SER A 127 -24.21 -9.45 -3.20
CA SER A 127 -24.58 -9.30 -1.81
C SER A 127 -25.14 -10.63 -1.36
N ASN A 128 -24.57 -11.22 -0.32
CA ASN A 128 -25.12 -12.42 0.28
C ASN A 128 -26.61 -12.18 0.57
N PRO A 129 -27.54 -12.96 0.00
CA PRO A 129 -28.98 -12.77 0.20
C PRO A 129 -29.41 -12.98 1.66
N PHE A 130 -28.52 -13.54 2.50
CA PHE A 130 -28.72 -13.71 3.94
C PHE A 130 -28.02 -12.64 4.79
N LYS A 131 -27.50 -11.55 4.20
CA LYS A 131 -26.92 -10.44 4.97
C LYS A 131 -28.05 -9.70 5.70
N ARG A 132 -28.45 -10.21 6.87
CA ARG A 132 -29.37 -9.61 7.83
C ARG A 132 -28.77 -8.31 8.41
N ASN A 133 -28.62 -7.28 7.60
CA ASN A 133 -28.40 -5.92 8.07
C ASN A 133 -29.57 -5.04 7.60
N GLY A 134 -30.67 -5.14 8.35
CA GLY A 134 -31.55 -4.02 8.75
C GLY A 134 -32.28 -3.17 7.71
N ASN A 135 -31.92 -3.17 6.43
CA ASN A 135 -32.58 -2.34 5.44
C ASN A 135 -33.80 -3.06 4.87
N ARG A 136 -34.94 -2.93 5.55
CA ARG A 136 -36.25 -3.15 4.91
C ARG A 136 -36.66 -1.83 4.25
N PRO A 137 -36.91 -1.79 2.94
CA PRO A 137 -37.54 -0.63 2.33
C PRO A 137 -38.93 -0.41 2.97
N ARG A 138 -39.25 0.86 3.25
CA ARG A 138 -40.57 1.27 3.73
C ARG A 138 -41.62 1.12 2.64
#